data_AF-A0A7V9AKT9-F1
#
_entry.id   AF-A0A7V9AKT9-F1
#
_cell.length_a   1.000
_cell.length_b   1.000
_cell.length_c   1.000
_cell.angle_alpha   90.00
_cell.angle_beta   90.00
_cell.angle_gamma   90.00
#
_symmetry.space_group_name_H-M   'P 1'
#
loop_
_entity.id
_entity.type
_entity.pdbx_description
1 polymer ?
#
loop_
_entity_poly.entity_id
_entity_poly.type
_entity_poly.pdbx_seq_one_letter_code
_entity_poly.pdbx_strand_id
1 'polypeptide(L)'
;MQKSENIVRYTASELDEMRRRGDTRTDWDRVRNLTLEEIEASIDFEDEGTFDLDLGFKGLPGPSEEITVHFDAVVIDWFKAQGPGYQDRMNAVLRQYMDRKTSTQSSG
;
A
#
# COMPACT_ATOMS: atom_id res chain seq x y z
N MET A 1 -5.42 -6.60 27.68
CA MET A 1 -5.02 -7.12 26.35
C MET A 1 -3.95 -8.18 26.58
N GLN A 2 -4.30 -9.46 26.46
CA GLN A 2 -3.37 -10.58 26.65
C GLN A 2 -2.54 -10.72 25.37
N LYS A 3 -1.21 -10.71 25.49
CA LYS A 3 -0.30 -10.97 24.35
C LYS A 3 -0.46 -12.42 23.91
N SER A 4 -0.69 -12.66 22.62
CA SER A 4 -0.67 -14.01 22.06
C SER A 4 0.76 -14.57 22.09
N GLU A 5 0.94 -15.72 22.73
CA GLU A 5 2.22 -16.37 23.04
C GLU A 5 2.94 -16.99 21.82
N ASN A 6 2.53 -16.66 20.58
CA ASN A 6 2.93 -17.39 19.36
C ASN A 6 3.43 -16.51 18.20
N ILE A 7 3.79 -15.25 18.44
CA ILE A 7 4.41 -14.41 17.41
C ILE A 7 5.94 -14.60 17.47
N VAL A 8 6.48 -15.36 16.51
CA VAL A 8 7.92 -15.63 16.36
C VAL A 8 8.46 -14.85 15.16
N ARG A 9 9.66 -14.29 15.30
CA ARG A 9 10.37 -13.62 14.19
C ARG A 9 11.33 -14.59 13.54
N TYR A 10 11.29 -14.66 12.21
CA TYR A 10 12.24 -15.40 11.39
C TYR A 10 12.79 -14.48 10.31
N THR A 11 14.05 -14.67 9.95
CA THR A 11 14.65 -14.09 8.75
C THR A 11 14.29 -14.91 7.51
N ALA A 12 14.41 -14.31 6.33
CA ALA A 12 14.15 -15.00 5.07
C ALA A 12 15.04 -16.25 4.87
N SER A 13 16.31 -16.17 5.29
CA SER A 13 17.26 -17.29 5.25
C SER A 13 16.86 -18.44 6.19
N GLU A 14 16.41 -18.12 7.40
CA GLU A 14 15.95 -19.14 8.36
C GLU A 14 14.68 -19.85 7.87
N LEU A 15 13.73 -19.11 7.28
CA LEU A 15 12.52 -19.71 6.70
C LEU A 15 12.84 -20.67 5.54
N ASP A 16 13.82 -20.29 4.72
CA ASP A 16 14.28 -21.09 3.58
C ASP A 16 15.02 -22.36 4.03
N GLU A 17 15.83 -22.26 5.09
CA GLU A 17 16.43 -23.42 5.74
C GLU A 17 15.38 -24.34 6.37
N MET A 18 14.40 -23.80 7.10
CA MET A 18 13.29 -24.57 7.67
C MET A 18 12.48 -25.30 6.59
N ARG A 19 12.25 -24.66 5.43
CA ARG A 19 11.58 -25.28 4.30
C ARG A 19 12.39 -26.43 3.72
N ARG A 20 13.72 -26.30 3.59
CA ARG A 20 14.60 -27.40 3.13
C ARG A 20 14.62 -28.58 4.11
N ARG A 21 14.57 -28.30 5.42
CA ARG A 21 14.54 -29.34 6.47
C ARG A 21 13.18 -30.01 6.63
N GLY A 22 12.11 -29.42 6.09
CA GLY A 22 10.74 -29.90 6.27
C GLY A 22 10.10 -29.49 7.59
N ASP A 23 10.69 -28.54 8.32
CA ASP A 23 10.22 -28.06 9.63
C ASP A 23 9.13 -26.99 9.52
N THR A 24 8.68 -26.67 8.31
CA THR A 24 7.59 -25.71 8.12
C THR A 24 6.27 -26.36 8.54
N ARG A 25 5.50 -25.66 9.37
CA ARG A 25 4.17 -26.10 9.83
C ARG A 25 3.09 -26.06 8.74
N THR A 26 3.42 -25.57 7.55
CA THR A 26 2.51 -25.40 6.42
C THR A 26 2.67 -26.55 5.45
N ASP A 27 1.55 -27.19 5.08
CA ASP A 27 1.50 -28.16 3.99
C ASP A 27 1.55 -27.41 2.64
N TRP A 28 2.76 -27.25 2.13
CA TRP A 28 3.00 -26.53 0.88
C TRP A 28 2.55 -27.31 -0.36
N ASP A 29 2.48 -28.64 -0.30
CA ASP A 29 2.02 -29.45 -1.41
C ASP A 29 0.50 -29.31 -1.59
N ARG A 30 -0.24 -29.28 -0.49
CA ARG A 30 -1.67 -28.93 -0.52
C ARG A 30 -1.90 -27.53 -1.10
N VAL A 31 -1.17 -26.52 -0.62
CA VAL A 31 -1.34 -25.12 -1.08
C VAL A 31 -1.04 -24.98 -2.57
N ARG A 32 -0.01 -25.67 -3.08
CA ARG A 32 0.34 -25.65 -4.51
C ARG A 32 -0.70 -26.30 -5.41
N ASN A 33 -1.44 -27.27 -4.87
CA ASN A 33 -2.46 -28.01 -5.60
C ASN A 33 -3.88 -27.44 -5.42
N LEU A 34 -4.05 -26.41 -4.58
CA LEU A 34 -5.35 -25.76 -4.41
C LEU A 34 -5.77 -25.09 -5.71
N THR A 35 -6.99 -25.39 -6.16
CA THR A 35 -7.58 -24.76 -7.34
C THR A 35 -8.16 -23.39 -7.00
N LEU A 36 -8.36 -22.55 -8.01
CA LEU A 36 -9.00 -21.24 -7.82
C LEU A 36 -10.42 -21.38 -7.26
N GLU A 37 -11.20 -22.36 -7.76
CA GLU A 37 -12.56 -22.62 -7.29
C GLU A 37 -12.59 -23.01 -5.81
N GLU A 38 -11.63 -23.80 -5.34
CA GLU A 38 -11.52 -24.17 -3.92
C GLU A 38 -11.09 -22.98 -3.05
N ILE A 39 -10.23 -22.09 -3.58
CA ILE A 39 -9.88 -20.84 -2.89
C ILE A 39 -11.12 -19.95 -2.76
N GLU A 40 -11.86 -19.73 -3.84
CA GLU A 40 -13.07 -18.91 -3.85
C GLU A 40 -14.14 -19.46 -2.92
N ALA A 41 -14.35 -20.78 -2.91
CA ALA A 41 -15.30 -21.44 -2.02
C ALA A 41 -14.88 -21.40 -0.54
N SER A 42 -13.61 -21.11 -0.24
CA SER A 42 -13.11 -20.99 1.14
C SER A 42 -13.32 -19.61 1.76
N ILE A 43 -13.70 -18.60 0.95
CA ILE A 43 -13.93 -17.24 1.42
C ILE A 43 -15.26 -17.17 2.17
N ASP A 44 -15.23 -16.74 3.43
CA ASP A 44 -16.42 -16.39 4.19
C ASP A 44 -16.73 -14.90 4.01
N PHE A 45 -17.56 -14.58 3.02
CA PHE A 45 -17.92 -13.18 2.73
C PHE A 45 -18.71 -12.51 3.86
N GLU A 46 -19.37 -13.25 4.75
CA GLU A 46 -20.10 -12.67 5.88
C GLU A 46 -19.15 -12.16 6.97
N ASP A 47 -18.02 -12.84 7.19
CA ASP A 47 -16.99 -12.45 8.17
C ASP A 47 -15.91 -11.53 7.57
N GLU A 48 -15.43 -11.83 6.35
CA GLU A 48 -14.34 -11.10 5.70
C GLU A 48 -14.80 -9.80 5.00
N GLY A 49 -16.07 -9.75 4.60
CA GLY A 49 -16.66 -8.62 3.88
C GLY A 49 -16.14 -8.46 2.44
N THR A 50 -16.68 -7.46 1.74
CA THR A 50 -16.23 -7.13 0.37
C THR A 50 -15.10 -6.11 0.42
N PHE A 51 -13.97 -6.43 -0.22
CA PHE A 51 -12.87 -5.49 -0.38
C PHE A 51 -13.17 -4.49 -1.50
N ASP A 52 -13.40 -3.23 -1.15
CA ASP A 52 -13.55 -2.15 -2.13
C ASP A 52 -12.16 -1.70 -2.61
N LEU A 53 -11.81 -2.13 -3.83
CA LEU A 53 -10.54 -1.73 -4.44
C LEU A 53 -10.45 -0.21 -4.61
N ASP A 54 -11.53 0.49 -4.95
CA ASP A 54 -11.50 1.94 -5.18
C ASP A 54 -11.15 2.70 -3.90
N LEU A 55 -11.74 2.31 -2.76
CA LEU A 55 -11.36 2.84 -1.45
C LEU A 55 -9.92 2.46 -1.06
N GLY A 56 -9.47 1.26 -1.41
CA GLY A 56 -8.09 0.81 -1.17
C GLY A 56 -7.05 1.59 -1.98
N PHE A 57 -7.41 2.08 -3.17
CA PHE A 57 -6.55 2.90 -4.03
C PHE A 57 -6.68 4.40 -3.78
N LYS A 58 -7.72 4.85 -3.08
CA LYS A 58 -7.96 6.27 -2.77
C LYS A 58 -6.87 6.83 -1.84
N GLY A 59 -5.78 7.28 -2.43
CA GLY A 59 -4.59 7.79 -1.73
C GLY A 59 -3.27 7.17 -2.18
N LEU A 60 -3.28 6.13 -3.01
CA LEU A 60 -2.07 5.67 -3.67
C LEU A 60 -1.65 6.70 -4.72
N PRO A 61 -0.41 7.22 -4.67
CA PRO A 61 0.06 8.17 -5.67
C PRO A 61 0.01 7.47 -7.04
N GLY A 62 -0.82 8.00 -7.94
CA GLY A 62 -0.81 7.59 -9.34
C GLY A 62 0.57 7.80 -9.97
N PRO A 63 0.81 7.24 -11.18
CA PRO A 63 2.08 7.38 -11.88
C PRO A 63 2.49 8.86 -11.93
N SER A 64 3.69 9.16 -11.42
CA SER A 64 4.25 10.51 -11.47
C SER A 64 4.93 10.71 -12.82
N GLU A 65 4.64 11.84 -13.46
CA GLU A 65 5.32 12.25 -14.69
C GLU A 65 6.45 13.24 -14.33
N GLU A 66 7.62 13.06 -14.93
CA GLU A 66 8.74 13.99 -14.77
C GLU A 66 8.66 15.08 -15.83
N ILE A 67 8.33 16.31 -15.39
CA ILE A 67 8.23 17.48 -16.27
C ILE A 67 9.14 18.61 -15.76
N THR A 68 9.64 19.44 -16.70
CA THR A 68 10.38 20.65 -16.34
C THR A 68 9.41 21.82 -16.16
N VAL A 69 9.33 22.36 -14.95
CA VAL A 69 8.49 23.52 -14.60
C VAL A 69 9.32 24.55 -13.87
N HIS A 70 9.03 25.83 -14.11
CA HIS A 70 9.67 26.94 -13.41
C HIS A 70 8.81 27.37 -12.23
N PHE A 71 9.41 27.43 -11.04
CA PHE A 71 8.80 27.98 -9.83
C PHE A 71 9.63 29.16 -9.32
N ASP A 72 9.02 30.04 -8.54
CA ASP A 72 9.73 31.11 -7.84
C ASP A 72 10.80 30.50 -6.90
N ALA A 73 12.00 31.08 -6.90
CA ALA A 73 13.11 30.63 -6.06
C ALA A 73 12.74 30.63 -4.56
N VAL A 74 11.99 31.64 -4.10
CA VAL A 74 11.56 31.75 -2.70
C VAL A 74 10.64 30.58 -2.31
N VAL A 75 9.79 30.13 -3.23
CA VAL A 75 8.90 28.99 -3.00
C VAL A 75 9.72 27.70 -2.89
N ILE A 76 10.66 27.49 -3.81
CA ILE A 76 11.55 26.32 -3.80
C ILE A 76 12.33 26.27 -2.49
N ASP A 77 12.92 27.39 -2.08
CA ASP A 77 13.75 27.47 -0.87
C ASP A 77 12.94 27.20 0.39
N TRP A 78 11.70 27.70 0.47
CA TRP A 78 10.78 27.41 1.57
C TRP A 78 10.45 25.92 1.70
N PHE A 79 10.22 25.22 0.58
CA PHE A 79 9.95 23.78 0.59
C PHE A 79 11.21 22.96 0.91
N LYS A 80 12.37 23.37 0.39
CA LYS A 80 13.68 22.75 0.70
C LYS A 80 14.05 22.89 2.17
N ALA A 81 13.73 24.02 2.81
CA ALA A 81 14.00 24.24 4.23
C ALA A 81 13.30 23.21 5.15
N GLN A 82 12.24 22.56 4.67
CA GLN A 82 11.51 21.52 5.39
C GLN A 82 12.17 20.13 5.30
N GLY A 83 13.32 20.01 4.62
CA GLY A 83 14.12 18.79 4.55
C GLY A 83 13.84 17.91 3.31
N PRO A 84 14.33 16.66 3.31
CA PRO A 84 14.12 15.71 2.22
C PRO A 84 12.64 15.51 1.85
N GLY A 85 12.34 15.19 0.60
CA GLY A 85 10.95 14.99 0.11
C GLY A 85 10.19 16.28 -0.17
N TYR A 86 10.89 17.39 -0.43
CA TYR A 86 10.26 18.69 -0.71
C TYR A 86 9.38 18.68 -1.98
N GLN A 87 9.77 17.88 -2.99
CA GLN A 87 8.98 17.69 -4.21
C GLN A 87 7.65 16.99 -3.93
N ASP A 88 7.65 15.95 -3.08
CA ASP A 88 6.41 15.26 -2.67
C ASP A 88 5.46 16.20 -1.93
N ARG A 89 6.02 17.06 -1.06
CA ARG A 89 5.23 18.08 -0.36
C ARG A 89 4.65 19.12 -1.33
N MET A 90 5.43 19.58 -2.32
CA MET A 90 4.89 20.44 -3.38
C MET A 90 3.76 19.75 -4.13
N ASN A 91 3.95 18.49 -4.52
CA ASN A 91 2.93 17.70 -5.23
C ASN A 91 1.65 17.53 -4.41
N ALA A 92 1.76 17.28 -3.10
CA ALA A 92 0.61 17.17 -2.20
C ALA A 92 -0.20 18.48 -2.13
N VAL A 93 0.47 19.64 -2.11
CA VAL A 93 -0.20 20.95 -2.15
C VAL A 93 -0.94 21.16 -3.47
N LEU A 94 -0.32 20.80 -4.60
CA LEU A 94 -0.95 20.89 -5.92
C LEU A 94 -2.19 19.98 -6.02
N ARG A 95 -2.11 18.75 -5.50
CA ARG A 95 -3.25 17.82 -5.42
C ARG A 95 -4.39 18.40 -4.58
N GLN A 96 -4.09 18.92 -3.40
CA GLN A 96 -5.12 19.54 -2.56
C GLN A 96 -5.80 20.73 -3.26
N TYR A 97 -5.05 21.53 -4.02
CA TYR A 97 -5.62 22.61 -4.82
C TYR A 97 -6.55 22.07 -5.93
N MET A 98 -6.11 21.03 -6.64
CA MET A 98 -6.91 20.34 -7.65
C MET A 98 -8.23 19.82 -7.06
N ASP A 99 -8.16 19.09 -5.95
CA ASP A 99 -9.33 18.49 -5.28
C ASP A 99 -10.37 19.54 -4.86
N ARG A 100 -9.92 20.69 -4.35
CA ARG A 100 -10.80 21.80 -3.98
C ARG A 100 -11.49 22.39 -5.20
N LYS A 101 -10.79 22.50 -6.34
CA LYS A 101 -11.36 23.02 -7.59
C LYS A 101 -12.32 22.05 -8.26
N THR A 102 -12.01 20.75 -8.27
CA THR A 102 -12.87 19.72 -8.86
C THR A 102 -14.13 19.47 -8.03
N SER A 103 -14.02 19.45 -6.69
CA SER A 103 -15.18 19.32 -5.80
C SER A 103 -16.17 20.49 -5.93
N THR A 104 -15.66 21.68 -6.26
CA THR A 104 -16.49 22.87 -6.50
C THR A 104 -17.24 22.80 -7.84
N GLN A 105 -16.71 22.09 -8.85
CA GLN A 105 -17.33 21.96 -10.17
C GLN A 105 -18.43 20.89 -10.23
N SER A 106 -18.40 19.88 -9.35
CA SER A 106 -19.45 18.84 -9.28
C SER A 106 -20.68 19.25 -8.45
N SER A 107 -20.73 20.49 -7.94
CA SER A 107 -21.86 21.04 -7.17
C SER A 107 -22.57 22.19 -7.88
N GLY A 108 -22.39 22.33 -9.21
CA GLY A 108 -23.04 23.34 -10.05
C GLY A 108 -23.88 22.71 -11.15
#